data_AF-A0A850NLE8-F1
#
_entry.id   AF-A0A850NLE8-F1
#
_cell.length_a   1.000
_cell.length_b   1.000
_cell.length_c   1.000
_cell.angle_alpha   90.00
_cell.angle_beta   90.00
_cell.angle_gamma   90.00
#
_symmetry.space_group_name_H-M   'P 1'
#
loop_
_entity.id
_entity.type
_entity.pdbx_description
1 polymer ?
#
loop_
_entity_poly.entity_id
_entity_poly.type
_entity_poly.pdbx_seq_one_letter_code
_entity_poly.pdbx_strand_id
1 'polypeptide(L)'
;MDRRKSLKSIVLGSVAGGLAIHGCKPSTEGTELTEAPKITYPGRVPQELEQITELQDEQFLNPHEVETLTVLCDLILPATQEYKGASDADVVGFIEFMGKDVETLQPDIRGGLMWLDHKSNTEHGVEFKDATEEQQKAILDGIAYYDPEVPGNERPFEVNFFSLVRNLTMTGFYTSKIGIEEIGYKGNQPNVWDGVPQDVLDQHGVAYDEEWLAKCVDQSKRGVIAEWDEDGNL
;
A
#
# COMPACT_ATOMS: atom_id res chain seq x y z
N MET A 1 41.86 23.94 -23.61
CA MET A 1 40.70 23.30 -22.98
C MET A 1 39.45 23.80 -23.69
N ASP A 2 38.69 22.91 -24.31
CA ASP A 2 37.60 23.27 -25.22
C ASP A 2 36.35 23.68 -24.43
N ARG A 3 35.99 24.97 -24.48
CA ARG A 3 34.90 25.57 -23.67
C ARG A 3 33.55 24.88 -23.92
N ARG A 4 33.37 24.28 -25.09
CA ARG A 4 32.14 23.55 -25.46
C ARG A 4 32.04 22.18 -24.80
N LYS A 5 33.16 21.57 -24.37
CA LYS A 5 33.15 20.31 -23.62
C LYS A 5 32.86 20.52 -22.14
N SER A 6 33.41 21.56 -21.50
CA SER A 6 33.11 21.87 -20.09
C SER A 6 31.64 22.21 -19.83
N LEU A 7 30.94 22.84 -20.79
CA LEU A 7 29.50 23.12 -20.65
C LEU A 7 28.64 21.86 -20.75
N LYS A 8 29.05 20.84 -21.51
CA LYS A 8 28.34 19.55 -21.56
C LYS A 8 28.51 18.74 -20.27
N SER A 9 29.65 18.89 -19.59
CA SER A 9 29.94 18.21 -18.33
C SER A 9 29.20 18.80 -17.12
N ILE A 10 28.83 20.09 -17.17
CA ILE A 10 28.06 20.76 -16.12
C ILE A 10 26.56 20.38 -16.20
N VAL A 11 26.03 20.14 -17.40
CA VAL A 11 24.63 19.71 -17.59
C VAL A 11 24.42 18.22 -17.22
N LEU A 12 25.47 17.40 -17.28
CA LEU A 12 25.40 15.99 -16.85
C LEU A 12 25.59 15.78 -15.33
N GLY A 13 25.94 16.83 -14.58
CA GLY A 13 26.27 16.74 -13.15
C GLY A 13 25.13 17.05 -12.18
N SER A 14 23.95 17.47 -12.66
CA SER A 14 22.88 18.03 -11.82
C SER A 14 21.60 17.18 -11.70
N VAL A 15 21.61 15.91 -12.11
CA VAL A 15 20.39 15.07 -12.10
C VAL A 15 20.28 14.12 -10.90
N ALA A 16 21.26 14.07 -9.99
CA ALA A 16 21.27 13.07 -8.91
C ALA A 16 20.73 13.52 -7.53
N GLY A 17 20.01 14.63 -7.40
CA GLY A 17 19.63 15.15 -6.08
C GLY A 17 18.44 16.09 -6.04
N GLY A 18 17.30 15.68 -6.61
CA GLY A 18 16.07 16.49 -6.63
C GLY A 18 14.80 15.67 -6.60
N LEU A 19 14.68 14.73 -5.66
CA LEU A 19 13.40 14.12 -5.27
C LEU A 19 13.09 14.50 -3.83
N ALA A 20 12.69 15.75 -3.63
CA ALA A 20 11.93 16.18 -2.47
C ALA A 20 11.25 17.49 -2.82
N ILE A 21 9.96 17.59 -2.49
CA ILE A 21 9.04 18.73 -2.62
C ILE A 21 8.21 18.73 -3.92
N HIS A 22 7.22 17.85 -3.97
CA HIS A 22 5.89 18.22 -4.45
C HIS A 22 4.92 18.14 -3.27
N GLY A 23 4.75 19.29 -2.60
CA GLY A 23 3.70 19.54 -1.63
C GLY A 23 3.08 20.89 -1.98
N CYS A 24 1.78 20.88 -2.28
CA CYS A 24 0.88 22.02 -2.49
C CYS A 24 0.97 22.80 -3.82
N LYS A 25 0.34 22.28 -4.90
CA LYS A 25 -0.73 22.92 -5.73
C LYS A 25 -0.89 22.25 -7.11
N PRO A 26 -2.09 22.33 -7.73
CA PRO A 26 -2.46 21.47 -8.84
C PRO A 26 -1.85 22.00 -10.14
N SER A 27 -1.04 21.17 -10.78
CA SER A 27 -0.73 21.27 -12.19
C SER A 27 -1.28 20.01 -12.83
N THR A 28 -2.23 20.22 -13.74
CA THR A 28 -2.79 19.24 -14.67
C THR A 28 -1.70 18.74 -15.62
N GLU A 29 -0.84 17.89 -15.10
CA GLU A 29 -0.13 16.87 -15.86
C GLU A 29 -0.72 15.56 -15.36
N GLY A 30 -1.35 14.80 -16.26
CA GLY A 30 -2.12 13.61 -15.90
C GLY A 30 -1.30 12.72 -14.98
N THR A 31 -1.90 12.34 -13.85
CA THR A 31 -1.26 11.46 -12.88
C THR A 31 -1.04 10.11 -13.55
N GLU A 32 0.09 9.93 -14.23
CA GLU A 32 0.52 8.62 -14.67
C GLU A 32 0.75 7.78 -13.41
N LEU A 33 0.11 6.62 -13.36
CA LEU A 33 0.40 5.60 -12.34
C LEU A 33 1.92 5.37 -12.34
N THR A 34 2.55 5.51 -11.18
CA THR A 34 3.98 5.26 -11.06
C THR A 34 4.26 3.83 -11.49
N GLU A 35 5.17 3.63 -12.44
CA GLU A 35 5.56 2.28 -12.87
C GLU A 35 6.04 1.50 -11.63
N ALA A 36 5.30 0.46 -11.25
CA ALA A 36 5.66 -0.37 -10.11
C ALA A 36 7.08 -0.93 -10.34
N PRO A 37 7.94 -0.97 -9.31
CA PRO A 37 9.29 -1.51 -9.45
C PRO A 37 9.22 -2.95 -9.98
N LYS A 38 10.05 -3.29 -10.97
CA LYS A 38 10.14 -4.66 -11.52
C LYS A 38 10.74 -5.60 -10.47
N ILE A 39 9.90 -6.16 -9.60
CA ILE A 39 10.31 -7.12 -8.58
C ILE A 39 10.56 -8.47 -9.25
N THR A 40 11.82 -8.89 -9.32
CA THR A 40 12.18 -10.24 -9.74
C THR A 40 12.15 -11.17 -8.54
N TYR A 41 11.08 -11.97 -8.42
CA TYR A 41 10.99 -12.99 -7.36
C TYR A 41 11.81 -14.21 -7.75
N PRO A 42 12.86 -14.58 -7.00
CA PRO A 42 13.55 -15.85 -7.23
C PRO A 42 12.57 -17.01 -6.98
N GLY A 43 12.51 -17.96 -7.90
CA GLY A 43 11.69 -19.17 -7.76
C GLY A 43 10.37 -19.20 -8.54
N ARG A 44 10.07 -18.19 -9.38
CA ARG A 44 8.93 -18.23 -10.30
C ARG A 44 9.17 -19.18 -11.48
N VAL A 45 8.13 -19.89 -11.91
CA VAL A 45 8.18 -20.69 -13.15
C VAL A 45 7.97 -19.80 -14.39
N PRO A 46 8.44 -20.20 -15.58
CA PRO A 46 8.29 -19.38 -16.79
C PRO A 46 6.86 -18.93 -17.09
N GLN A 47 5.86 -19.77 -16.81
CA GLN A 47 4.45 -19.45 -17.02
C GLN A 47 3.97 -18.31 -16.11
N GLU A 48 4.41 -18.26 -14.85
CA GLU A 48 4.07 -17.17 -13.94
C GLU A 48 4.71 -15.85 -14.41
N LEU A 49 5.92 -15.89 -14.95
CA LEU A 49 6.61 -14.71 -15.47
C LEU A 49 5.92 -14.14 -16.72
N GLU A 50 5.43 -15.01 -17.60
CA GLU A 50 4.66 -14.61 -18.78
C GLU A 50 3.36 -13.92 -18.36
N GLN A 51 2.60 -14.51 -17.43
CA GLN A 51 1.38 -13.91 -16.87
C GLN A 51 1.63 -12.56 -16.20
N ILE A 52 2.68 -12.45 -15.38
CA ILE A 52 3.05 -11.17 -14.75
C ILE A 52 3.38 -10.11 -15.81
N THR A 53 4.07 -10.50 -16.88
CA THR A 53 4.43 -9.57 -17.97
C THR A 53 3.17 -9.11 -18.70
N GLU A 54 2.25 -10.02 -19.01
CA GLU A 54 0.96 -9.71 -19.63
C GLU A 54 0.15 -8.70 -18.79
N LEU A 55 0.02 -8.95 -17.48
CA LEU A 55 -0.67 -8.05 -16.56
C LEU A 55 0.03 -6.68 -16.40
N GLN A 56 1.36 -6.63 -16.53
CA GLN A 56 2.12 -5.38 -16.47
C GLN A 56 1.96 -4.53 -17.74
N ASP A 57 1.82 -5.18 -18.90
CA ASP A 57 1.69 -4.52 -20.20
C ASP A 57 0.25 -4.07 -20.51
N GLU A 58 -0.75 -4.68 -19.88
CA GLU A 58 -2.15 -4.25 -19.99
C GLU A 58 -2.38 -2.91 -19.29
N GLN A 59 -3.28 -2.08 -19.81
CA GLN A 59 -3.80 -0.88 -19.15
C GLN A 59 -5.31 -1.01 -18.96
N PHE A 60 -5.77 -0.96 -17.71
CA PHE A 60 -7.18 -1.05 -17.37
C PHE A 60 -7.79 0.35 -17.15
N LEU A 61 -7.22 1.17 -16.27
CA LEU A 61 -7.70 2.53 -16.00
C LEU A 61 -7.10 3.55 -16.97
N ASN A 62 -7.94 4.45 -17.46
CA ASN A 62 -7.50 5.62 -18.22
C ASN A 62 -7.10 6.79 -17.27
N PRO A 63 -6.44 7.85 -17.77
CA PRO A 63 -5.97 8.94 -16.91
C PRO A 63 -7.06 9.63 -16.09
N HIS A 64 -8.26 9.81 -16.64
CA HIS A 64 -9.36 10.41 -15.90
C HIS A 64 -9.84 9.47 -14.78
N GLU A 65 -9.97 8.17 -15.06
CA GLU A 65 -10.35 7.16 -14.06
C GLU A 65 -9.33 7.07 -12.92
N VAL A 66 -8.03 7.16 -13.22
CA VAL A 66 -6.96 7.21 -12.21
C VAL A 66 -7.15 8.43 -11.31
N GLU A 67 -7.33 9.62 -11.87
CA GLU A 67 -7.50 10.86 -11.09
C GLU A 67 -8.77 10.83 -10.22
N THR A 68 -9.91 10.39 -10.76
CA THR A 68 -11.16 10.25 -10.02
C THR A 68 -11.03 9.23 -8.88
N LEU A 69 -10.35 8.11 -9.13
CA LEU A 69 -10.14 7.07 -8.13
C LEU A 69 -9.13 7.51 -7.05
N THR A 70 -8.10 8.27 -7.41
CA THR A 70 -7.16 8.91 -6.47
C THR A 70 -7.91 9.79 -5.47
N VAL A 71 -8.78 10.68 -5.95
CA VAL A 71 -9.60 11.54 -5.08
C VAL A 71 -10.52 10.70 -4.19
N LEU A 72 -11.19 9.69 -4.75
CA LEU A 72 -12.07 8.82 -3.99
C LEU A 72 -11.33 8.04 -2.88
N CYS A 73 -10.17 7.48 -3.18
CA CYS A 73 -9.35 6.74 -2.22
C CYS A 73 -8.84 7.66 -1.09
N ASP A 74 -8.43 8.89 -1.39
CA ASP A 74 -8.00 9.86 -0.38
C ASP A 74 -9.17 10.38 0.47
N LEU A 75 -10.40 10.41 -0.04
CA LEU A 75 -11.59 10.69 0.76
C LEU A 75 -11.94 9.53 1.71
N ILE A 76 -11.70 8.29 1.28
CA ILE A 76 -11.93 7.08 2.08
C ILE A 76 -10.88 6.96 3.19
N LEU A 77 -9.61 7.20 2.88
CA LEU A 77 -8.49 7.14 3.81
C LEU A 77 -7.59 8.39 3.67
N PRO A 78 -7.99 9.51 4.29
CA PRO A 78 -7.25 10.76 4.17
C PRO A 78 -5.97 10.75 4.99
N ALA A 79 -4.94 11.43 4.47
CA ALA A 79 -3.75 11.73 5.26
C ALA A 79 -4.09 12.63 6.46
N THR A 80 -3.33 12.48 7.54
CA THR A 80 -3.40 13.35 8.72
C THR A 80 -2.05 14.02 8.96
N GLN A 81 -1.88 14.71 10.10
CA GLN A 81 -0.57 15.26 10.48
C GLN A 81 0.46 14.17 10.81
N GLU A 82 -0.01 13.03 11.31
CA GLU A 82 0.83 11.92 11.78
C GLU A 82 0.89 10.77 10.75
N TYR A 83 -0.21 10.54 10.05
CA TYR A 83 -0.41 9.38 9.18
C TYR A 83 -0.54 9.75 7.71
N LYS A 84 -0.15 8.81 6.84
CA LYS A 84 -0.17 8.96 5.38
C LYS A 84 -1.55 8.61 4.81
N GLY A 85 -1.86 9.13 3.63
CA GLY A 85 -3.13 8.87 2.93
C GLY A 85 -3.02 7.73 1.93
N ALA A 86 -4.16 7.33 1.35
CA ALA A 86 -4.21 6.26 0.34
C ALA A 86 -3.22 6.50 -0.83
N SER A 87 -3.15 7.73 -1.34
CA SER A 87 -2.27 8.10 -2.45
C SER A 87 -0.78 8.00 -2.12
N ASP A 88 -0.37 8.16 -0.86
CA ASP A 88 1.05 7.97 -0.47
C ASP A 88 1.50 6.50 -0.64
N ALA A 89 0.55 5.56 -0.65
CA ALA A 89 0.80 4.11 -0.71
C ALA A 89 0.51 3.49 -2.10
N ASP A 90 0.30 4.30 -3.14
CA ASP A 90 -0.05 3.86 -4.50
C ASP A 90 -1.23 2.88 -4.54
N VAL A 91 -2.27 3.18 -3.75
CA VAL A 91 -3.50 2.36 -3.69
C VAL A 91 -4.19 2.25 -5.05
N VAL A 92 -4.13 3.29 -5.88
CA VAL A 92 -4.74 3.26 -7.22
C VAL A 92 -3.98 2.32 -8.15
N GLY A 93 -2.64 2.26 -8.07
CA GLY A 93 -1.84 1.24 -8.76
C GLY A 93 -2.20 -0.18 -8.31
N PHE A 94 -2.52 -0.39 -7.02
CA PHE A 94 -3.06 -1.66 -6.55
C PHE A 94 -4.44 -1.97 -7.13
N ILE A 95 -5.38 -1.01 -7.17
CA ILE A 95 -6.72 -1.22 -7.75
C ILE A 95 -6.63 -1.51 -9.25
N GLU A 96 -5.76 -0.80 -9.97
CA GLU A 96 -5.43 -1.07 -11.38
C GLU A 96 -5.00 -2.52 -11.57
N PHE A 97 -4.05 -3.00 -10.75
CA PHE A 97 -3.58 -4.38 -10.79
C PHE A 97 -4.73 -5.37 -10.50
N MET A 98 -5.54 -5.12 -9.48
CA MET A 98 -6.68 -5.98 -9.12
C MET A 98 -7.73 -6.04 -10.24
N GLY A 99 -7.94 -4.96 -10.98
CA GLY A 99 -8.84 -4.93 -12.14
C GLY A 99 -8.33 -5.79 -13.31
N LYS A 100 -7.02 -5.93 -13.46
CA LYS A 100 -6.39 -6.80 -14.47
C LYS A 100 -6.38 -8.26 -14.05
N ASP A 101 -5.97 -8.54 -12.80
CA ASP A 101 -5.87 -9.90 -12.27
C ASP A 101 -7.25 -10.54 -12.04
N VAL A 102 -8.26 -9.74 -11.67
CA VAL A 102 -9.63 -10.19 -11.41
C VAL A 102 -10.60 -9.45 -12.33
N GLU A 103 -10.66 -9.87 -13.60
CA GLU A 103 -11.47 -9.24 -14.65
C GLU A 103 -12.94 -8.99 -14.25
N THR A 104 -13.51 -9.82 -13.38
CA THR A 104 -14.89 -9.67 -12.90
C THR A 104 -15.12 -8.37 -12.10
N LEU A 105 -14.06 -7.72 -11.61
CA LEU A 105 -14.14 -6.42 -10.93
C LEU A 105 -14.28 -5.25 -11.90
N GLN A 106 -13.85 -5.41 -13.17
CA GLN A 106 -13.76 -4.31 -14.13
C GLN A 106 -15.10 -3.59 -14.37
N PRO A 107 -16.24 -4.29 -14.57
CA PRO A 107 -17.52 -3.63 -14.81
C PRO A 107 -17.99 -2.80 -13.62
N ASP A 108 -17.76 -3.29 -12.40
CA ASP A 108 -18.17 -2.60 -11.17
C ASP A 108 -17.31 -1.34 -10.92
N ILE A 109 -16.00 -1.43 -11.15
CA ILE A 109 -15.09 -0.29 -11.01
C ILE A 109 -15.43 0.80 -12.03
N ARG A 110 -15.46 0.47 -13.33
CA ARG A 110 -15.74 1.48 -14.37
C ARG A 110 -17.18 2.00 -14.27
N GLY A 111 -18.15 1.12 -14.04
CA GLY A 111 -19.55 1.50 -13.88
C GLY A 111 -19.75 2.47 -12.72
N GLY A 112 -19.05 2.26 -11.61
CA GLY A 112 -19.12 3.14 -10.45
C GLY A 112 -18.42 4.49 -10.63
N LEU A 113 -17.26 4.51 -11.31
CA LEU A 113 -16.61 5.77 -11.71
C LEU A 113 -17.51 6.60 -12.63
N MET A 114 -18.11 5.97 -13.65
CA MET A 114 -19.10 6.63 -14.51
C MET A 114 -20.30 7.16 -13.73
N TRP A 115 -20.78 6.39 -12.73
CA TRP A 115 -21.87 6.83 -11.87
C TRP A 115 -21.49 8.06 -11.04
N LEU A 116 -20.28 8.12 -10.48
CA LEU A 116 -19.79 9.27 -9.71
C LEU A 116 -19.77 10.53 -10.55
N ASP A 117 -19.20 10.46 -11.76
CA ASP A 117 -19.15 11.63 -12.64
C ASP A 117 -20.53 12.04 -13.11
N HIS A 118 -21.41 11.09 -13.42
CA HIS A 118 -22.78 11.41 -13.79
C HIS A 118 -23.54 12.09 -12.64
N LYS A 119 -23.41 11.57 -11.41
CA LYS A 119 -24.03 12.11 -10.21
C LYS A 119 -23.53 13.53 -9.91
N SER A 120 -22.21 13.72 -9.94
CA SER A 120 -21.59 15.04 -9.73
C SER A 120 -21.97 16.04 -10.81
N ASN A 121 -21.95 15.64 -12.09
CA ASN A 121 -22.36 16.52 -13.18
C ASN A 121 -23.84 16.92 -13.05
N THR A 122 -24.70 16.01 -12.61
CA THR A 122 -26.13 16.28 -12.44
C THR A 122 -26.40 17.25 -11.29
N GLU A 123 -25.68 17.11 -10.16
CA GLU A 123 -25.94 17.90 -8.96
C GLU A 123 -25.14 19.22 -8.91
N HIS A 124 -23.98 19.25 -9.56
CA HIS A 124 -22.99 20.32 -9.41
C HIS A 124 -22.42 20.84 -10.74
N GLY A 125 -22.69 20.18 -11.87
CA GLY A 125 -22.25 20.63 -13.20
C GLY A 125 -20.77 20.41 -13.50
N VAL A 126 -20.08 19.56 -12.72
CA VAL A 126 -18.66 19.23 -12.86
C VAL A 126 -18.41 17.73 -12.66
N GLU A 127 -17.30 17.21 -13.19
CA GLU A 127 -16.81 15.86 -12.91
C GLU A 127 -16.53 15.69 -11.41
N PHE A 128 -16.60 14.46 -10.89
CA PHE A 128 -16.49 14.21 -9.44
C PHE A 128 -15.15 14.70 -8.87
N LYS A 129 -14.05 14.46 -9.59
CA LYS A 129 -12.71 14.91 -9.21
C LYS A 129 -12.55 16.43 -9.15
N ASP A 130 -13.38 17.17 -9.89
CA ASP A 130 -13.35 18.63 -9.98
C ASP A 130 -14.34 19.30 -9.02
N ALA A 131 -15.24 18.53 -8.41
CA ALA A 131 -16.15 19.01 -7.38
C ALA A 131 -15.40 19.41 -6.10
N THR A 132 -15.98 20.32 -5.32
CA THR A 132 -15.45 20.65 -3.99
C THR A 132 -15.50 19.45 -3.05
N GLU A 133 -14.63 19.40 -2.05
CA GLU A 133 -14.60 18.30 -1.07
C GLU A 133 -15.96 18.14 -0.38
N GLU A 134 -16.66 19.23 -0.08
CA GLU A 134 -18.00 19.19 0.50
C GLU A 134 -19.04 18.55 -0.44
N GLN A 135 -18.96 18.84 -1.75
CA GLN A 135 -19.82 18.24 -2.77
C GLN A 135 -19.51 16.75 -2.95
N GLN A 136 -18.23 16.39 -3.01
CA GLN A 136 -17.79 15.00 -3.09
C GLN A 136 -18.33 14.21 -1.90
N LYS A 137 -18.13 14.71 -0.67
CA LYS A 137 -18.64 14.06 0.54
C LYS A 137 -20.15 13.96 0.55
N ALA A 138 -20.88 14.99 0.13
CA ALA A 138 -22.34 14.91 0.05
C ALA A 138 -22.84 13.79 -0.87
N ILE A 139 -22.16 13.54 -1.99
CA ILE A 139 -22.45 12.41 -2.88
C ILE A 139 -22.12 11.09 -2.18
N LEU A 140 -20.93 10.99 -1.57
CA LEU A 140 -20.45 9.76 -0.93
C LEU A 140 -21.25 9.37 0.31
N ASP A 141 -21.70 10.33 1.11
CA ASP A 141 -22.53 10.10 2.32
C ASP A 141 -23.83 9.35 1.97
N GLY A 142 -24.36 9.56 0.76
CA GLY A 142 -25.54 8.86 0.25
C GLY A 142 -25.32 7.37 -0.05
N ILE A 143 -24.07 6.92 -0.19
CA ILE A 143 -23.71 5.55 -0.61
C ILE A 143 -22.73 4.85 0.34
N ALA A 144 -22.23 5.56 1.37
CA ALA A 144 -21.14 5.09 2.22
C ALA A 144 -21.51 3.89 3.11
N TYR A 145 -22.80 3.71 3.39
CA TYR A 145 -23.31 2.72 4.32
C TYR A 145 -24.31 1.81 3.63
N TYR A 146 -24.06 0.51 3.71
CA TYR A 146 -25.00 -0.52 3.29
C TYR A 146 -25.67 -1.16 4.51
N ASP A 147 -26.90 -1.63 4.32
CA ASP A 147 -27.56 -2.50 5.30
C ASP A 147 -27.00 -3.93 5.17
N PRO A 148 -26.33 -4.47 6.21
CA PRO A 148 -25.75 -5.80 6.15
C PRO A 148 -26.77 -6.92 5.99
N GLU A 149 -28.03 -6.68 6.36
CA GLU A 149 -29.11 -7.67 6.22
C GLU A 149 -29.65 -7.75 4.79
N VAL A 150 -29.41 -6.72 3.96
CA VAL A 150 -29.81 -6.73 2.54
C VAL A 150 -28.76 -7.49 1.74
N PRO A 151 -29.12 -8.55 0.97
CA PRO A 151 -28.18 -9.26 0.10
C PRO A 151 -27.52 -8.34 -0.93
N GLY A 152 -26.25 -8.58 -1.27
CA GLY A 152 -25.49 -7.72 -2.19
C GLY A 152 -26.15 -7.51 -3.55
N ASN A 153 -26.80 -8.54 -4.10
CA ASN A 153 -27.53 -8.48 -5.37
C ASN A 153 -28.84 -7.67 -5.33
N GLU A 154 -29.31 -7.30 -4.14
CA GLU A 154 -30.51 -6.47 -3.94
C GLU A 154 -30.18 -5.01 -3.58
N ARG A 155 -28.90 -4.72 -3.29
CA ARG A 155 -28.42 -3.37 -2.97
C ARG A 155 -28.31 -2.51 -4.23
N PRO A 156 -28.48 -1.18 -4.10
CA PRO A 156 -28.14 -0.26 -5.18
C PRO A 156 -26.70 -0.45 -5.63
N PHE A 157 -26.47 -0.33 -6.93
CA PHE A 157 -25.17 -0.57 -7.55
C PHE A 157 -24.08 0.33 -6.96
N GLU A 158 -24.37 1.62 -6.81
CA GLU A 158 -23.48 2.64 -6.27
C GLU A 158 -23.01 2.35 -4.83
N VAL A 159 -23.87 1.73 -4.03
CA VAL A 159 -23.55 1.31 -2.65
C VAL A 159 -22.57 0.13 -2.66
N ASN A 160 -22.79 -0.83 -3.57
CA ASN A 160 -21.87 -1.96 -3.75
C ASN A 160 -20.52 -1.48 -4.30
N PHE A 161 -20.52 -0.59 -5.29
CA PHE A 161 -19.32 0.03 -5.83
C PHE A 161 -18.50 0.73 -4.75
N PHE A 162 -19.12 1.61 -3.94
CA PHE A 162 -18.40 2.29 -2.87
C PHE A 162 -17.84 1.30 -1.84
N SER A 163 -18.61 0.26 -1.50
CA SER A 163 -18.14 -0.79 -0.60
C SER A 163 -16.93 -1.56 -1.18
N LEU A 164 -16.95 -1.86 -2.48
CA LEU A 164 -15.85 -2.49 -3.20
C LEU A 164 -14.58 -1.63 -3.15
N VAL A 165 -14.68 -0.36 -3.56
CA VAL A 165 -13.53 0.55 -3.59
C VAL A 165 -13.00 0.83 -2.20
N ARG A 166 -13.85 0.98 -1.18
CA ARG A 166 -13.43 1.10 0.22
C ARG A 166 -12.63 -0.12 0.67
N ASN A 167 -13.12 -1.32 0.37
CA ASN A 167 -12.42 -2.56 0.75
C ASN A 167 -11.07 -2.69 0.03
N LEU A 168 -11.01 -2.36 -1.26
CA LEU A 168 -9.75 -2.34 -2.01
C LEU A 168 -8.80 -1.26 -1.48
N THR A 169 -9.31 -0.08 -1.11
CA THR A 169 -8.51 1.02 -0.54
C THR A 169 -7.84 0.60 0.77
N MET A 170 -8.62 0.03 1.69
CA MET A 170 -8.11 -0.45 2.97
C MET A 170 -7.14 -1.61 2.78
N THR A 171 -7.43 -2.52 1.84
CA THR A 171 -6.55 -3.65 1.53
C THR A 171 -5.22 -3.16 0.95
N GLY A 172 -5.27 -2.31 -0.08
CA GLY A 172 -4.07 -1.74 -0.72
C GLY A 172 -3.21 -0.98 0.29
N PHE A 173 -3.82 -0.14 1.13
CA PHE A 173 -3.06 0.63 2.11
C PHE A 173 -2.44 -0.24 3.20
N TYR A 174 -3.22 -1.09 3.89
CA TYR A 174 -2.72 -1.87 5.03
C TYR A 174 -1.93 -3.13 4.64
N THR A 175 -1.82 -3.44 3.34
CA THR A 175 -0.83 -4.40 2.82
C THR A 175 0.42 -3.74 2.24
N SER A 176 0.42 -2.41 2.10
CA SER A 176 1.60 -1.64 1.72
C SER A 176 2.61 -1.56 2.87
N LYS A 177 3.85 -1.20 2.53
CA LYS A 177 4.89 -0.92 3.53
C LYS A 177 4.45 0.17 4.51
N ILE A 178 3.82 1.24 4.01
CA ILE A 178 3.39 2.39 4.82
C ILE A 178 2.34 1.96 5.84
N GLY A 179 1.29 1.26 5.39
CA GLY A 179 0.22 0.81 6.29
C GLY A 179 0.68 -0.23 7.30
N ILE A 180 1.61 -1.13 6.93
CA ILE A 180 2.22 -2.10 7.86
C ILE A 180 3.02 -1.39 8.96
N GLU A 181 3.81 -0.36 8.60
CA GLU A 181 4.57 0.45 9.54
C GLU A 181 3.64 1.22 10.48
N GLU A 182 2.56 1.79 9.95
CA GLU A 182 1.55 2.55 10.70
C GLU A 182 0.90 1.75 11.82
N ILE A 183 0.43 0.52 11.55
CA ILE A 183 -0.20 -0.33 12.57
C ILE A 183 0.82 -0.99 13.51
N GLY A 184 2.11 -0.75 13.30
CA GLY A 184 3.19 -1.34 14.08
C GLY A 184 3.33 -2.85 13.91
N TYR A 185 2.79 -3.42 12.82
CA TYR A 185 2.85 -4.86 12.58
C TYR A 185 4.29 -5.29 12.35
N LYS A 186 4.81 -6.13 13.25
CA LYS A 186 6.19 -6.62 13.17
C LYS A 186 6.33 -7.84 12.25
N GLY A 187 5.27 -8.61 12.04
CA GLY A 187 5.31 -9.86 11.28
C GLY A 187 6.21 -10.92 11.91
N ASN A 188 6.56 -11.94 11.11
CA ASN A 188 7.48 -13.00 11.52
C ASN A 188 8.94 -12.53 11.36
N GLN A 189 9.36 -11.61 12.21
CA GLN A 189 10.77 -11.25 12.33
C GLN A 189 11.45 -12.26 13.25
N PRO A 190 12.65 -12.77 12.89
CA PRO A 190 13.46 -13.54 13.81
C PRO A 190 13.69 -12.71 15.08
N ASN A 191 13.06 -13.12 16.18
CA ASN A 191 13.26 -12.50 17.47
C ASN A 191 14.18 -13.37 18.32
N VAL A 192 14.72 -12.77 19.37
CA VAL A 192 15.34 -13.50 20.46
C VAL A 192 14.26 -13.67 21.52
N TRP A 193 13.71 -14.88 21.62
CA TRP A 193 12.81 -15.21 22.71
C TRP A 193 13.63 -15.68 23.91
N ASP A 194 13.66 -14.88 24.96
CA ASP A 194 14.39 -15.15 26.21
C ASP A 194 13.47 -15.66 27.33
N GLY A 195 12.35 -16.29 26.95
CA GLY A 195 11.34 -16.76 27.88
C GLY A 195 10.20 -15.78 28.13
N VAL A 196 9.30 -16.18 29.03
CA VAL A 196 8.18 -15.37 29.52
C VAL A 196 8.74 -14.21 30.34
N PRO A 197 8.31 -12.96 30.08
CA PRO A 197 8.75 -11.79 30.85
C PRO A 197 8.56 -11.94 32.36
N GLN A 198 9.48 -11.37 33.15
CA GLN A 198 9.49 -11.52 34.61
C GLN A 198 8.19 -11.00 35.26
N ASP A 199 7.64 -9.90 34.76
CA ASP A 199 6.38 -9.32 35.24
C ASP A 199 5.18 -10.25 35.06
N VAL A 200 5.21 -11.11 34.04
CA VAL A 200 4.18 -12.13 33.80
C VAL A 200 4.40 -13.34 34.72
N LEU A 201 5.65 -13.77 34.93
CA LEU A 201 5.98 -14.83 35.88
C LEU A 201 5.52 -14.47 37.31
N ASP A 202 5.80 -13.23 37.72
CA ASP A 202 5.42 -12.68 39.03
C ASP A 202 3.90 -12.67 39.23
N GLN A 203 3.12 -12.32 38.19
CA GLN A 203 1.65 -12.35 38.22
C GLN A 203 1.10 -13.75 38.51
N HIS A 204 1.82 -14.80 38.10
CA HIS A 204 1.42 -16.18 38.27
C HIS A 204 2.13 -16.89 39.43
N GLY A 205 3.01 -16.19 40.16
CA GLY A 205 3.75 -16.76 41.29
C GLY A 205 4.68 -17.91 40.89
N VAL A 206 5.17 -17.90 39.65
CA VAL A 206 6.10 -18.90 39.12
C VAL A 206 7.44 -18.25 38.82
N ALA A 207 8.50 -19.05 38.75
CA ALA A 207 9.83 -18.61 38.35
C ALA A 207 10.53 -19.73 37.57
N TYR A 208 11.51 -19.36 36.76
CA TYR A 208 12.39 -20.31 36.12
C TYR A 208 13.38 -20.90 37.12
N ASP A 209 13.77 -22.15 36.90
CA ASP A 209 14.83 -22.81 37.67
C ASP A 209 16.20 -22.28 37.21
N GLU A 210 16.99 -21.78 38.16
CA GLU A 210 18.32 -21.22 37.91
C GLU A 210 19.26 -22.23 37.22
N GLU A 211 19.14 -23.53 37.53
CA GLU A 211 19.97 -24.56 36.90
C GLU A 211 19.67 -24.69 35.40
N TRP A 212 18.40 -24.52 35.02
CA TRP A 212 17.98 -24.58 33.62
C TRP A 212 18.31 -23.30 32.87
N LEU A 213 18.14 -22.13 33.49
CA LEU A 213 18.54 -20.85 32.90
C LEU A 213 20.03 -20.82 32.54
N ALA A 214 20.89 -21.38 33.42
CA ALA A 214 22.33 -21.45 33.17
C ALA A 214 22.72 -22.34 31.98
N LYS A 215 21.85 -23.25 31.55
CA LYS A 215 22.04 -24.14 30.39
C LYS A 215 21.43 -23.58 29.10
N CYS A 216 20.59 -22.54 29.19
CA CYS A 216 20.02 -21.88 28.02
C CYS A 216 21.10 -21.15 27.22
N VAL A 217 20.84 -20.93 25.94
CA VAL A 217 21.77 -20.22 25.04
C VAL A 217 21.92 -18.78 25.52
N ASP A 218 23.16 -18.38 25.84
CA ASP A 218 23.52 -16.97 26.01
C ASP A 218 23.40 -16.26 24.65
N GLN A 219 22.30 -15.54 24.46
CA GLN A 219 21.97 -14.89 23.20
C GLN A 219 22.98 -13.82 22.80
N SER A 220 23.76 -13.28 23.75
CA SER A 220 24.87 -12.35 23.46
C SER A 220 26.05 -13.04 22.78
N LYS A 221 26.19 -14.36 22.95
CA LYS A 221 27.27 -15.19 22.37
C LYS A 221 26.80 -16.09 21.24
N ARG A 222 25.53 -16.04 20.84
CA ARG A 222 24.94 -16.95 19.82
C ARG A 222 25.67 -16.95 18.46
N GLY A 223 26.38 -15.88 18.14
CA GLY A 223 27.16 -15.75 16.89
C GLY A 223 28.63 -16.16 17.01
N VAL A 224 29.10 -16.50 18.22
CA VAL A 224 30.46 -16.98 18.45
C VAL A 224 30.54 -18.43 17.97
N ILE A 225 31.45 -18.71 17.04
CA ILE A 225 31.69 -20.08 16.57
C ILE A 225 32.35 -20.85 17.71
N ALA A 226 31.82 -22.02 18.02
CA ALA A 226 32.40 -22.86 19.06
C ALA A 226 33.72 -23.47 18.57
N GLU A 227 34.78 -23.33 19.37
CA GLU A 227 36.11 -23.85 19.08
C GLU A 227 36.35 -25.08 19.96
N TRP A 228 36.85 -26.16 19.37
CA TRP A 228 37.17 -27.38 20.10
C TRP A 228 38.67 -27.48 20.33
N ASP A 229 39.09 -27.81 21.54
CA ASP A 229 40.48 -28.11 21.83
C ASP A 229 40.91 -29.50 21.32
N GLU A 230 42.21 -29.82 21.38
CA GLU A 230 42.76 -31.10 20.93
C GLU A 230 42.24 -32.31 21.73
N ASP A 231 41.69 -32.07 22.93
CA ASP A 231 41.11 -33.07 23.81
C ASP A 231 39.59 -33.23 23.59
N GLY A 232 38.99 -32.44 22.69
CA GLY A 232 37.57 -32.49 22.35
C GLY A 232 36.64 -31.76 23.33
N ASN A 233 37.15 -30.78 24.07
CA ASN A 233 36.34 -29.88 24.89
C ASN A 233 35.95 -28.62 24.10
N LEU A 234 34.79 -28.06 24.45
CA LEU A 234 34.19 -26.84 23.88
C LEU A 234 34.60 -25.57 24.64
#